data_AF-A0A6G0AES1-F1
#
_entry.id   AF-A0A6G0AES1-F1
#
_cell.length_a   1.000
_cell.length_b   1.000
_cell.length_c   1.000
_cell.angle_alpha   90.00
_cell.angle_beta   90.00
_cell.angle_gamma   90.00
#
_symmetry.space_group_name_H-M   'P 1'
#
loop_
_entity.id
_entity.type
_entity.pdbx_description
1 polymer ?
#
loop_
_entity_poly.entity_id
_entity_poly.type
_entity_poly.pdbx_seq_one_letter_code
_entity_poly.pdbx_strand_id
1 'polypeptide(L)'
;MKSKNLSKKQQEELEKFGANTWFVEYLHDQFSKSPEKVPDQWRKFFGDISGTDGGNGKNSGKSSLQQLNIPLPQPGENDEVQIIAGSSEKILANMVNSLSVPVATSQRTMPVKLLEENRTLINNHLQRINKKKISFTHLISWAILKAVQSMPVMNSAFTIIEGKPHVINRKDVNLGLAIDIERKDGSRSLIVPNIKSANKLNFSEFWNAYEDLINRSRKGAIDPNEFLGTTITLTNPGTIGTVASVPRLMVGQGAIIAAGAIQYSAEYQAMSQTTISTLGISKVMNISSTYDHRIIQGAESGMFLKEINDLLLGQNDFYDDIFDSLKLPFKPLRWQTDYQPGIFETTANTEEIVKQAKVLQLINLYRVRGHLIADLDPLGSKTQYHAELDPASYNLTIWDLDRQFITGGFGNLNTATLRNILNILEKTYCDKIGVEYMHIQNPAEKTWLQKKMEPVRNTPEFDNQTRINILKKLIAAEAFEHFIHSKFIGHKRFSLEGSETLIPLLDFILTEAADHNIKEVVMGMAHRGRLNVLANIIGKSYDSIFVEFEDIRDPNSFEGSGDVKYHLGATGNYKTIRGKNISVSVAANPSHLE
;
A
#
# COMPACT_ATOMS: atom_id res chain seq x y z
N MET A 1 25.12 23.75 -75.58
CA MET A 1 23.78 23.85 -74.97
C MET A 1 23.97 24.02 -73.48
N LYS A 2 23.82 25.23 -72.91
CA LYS A 2 23.90 25.44 -71.46
C LYS A 2 22.60 24.94 -70.82
N SER A 3 22.66 23.87 -70.01
CA SER A 3 21.48 23.38 -69.28
C SER A 3 21.12 24.39 -68.19
N LYS A 4 19.84 24.77 -68.12
CA LYS A 4 19.36 25.94 -67.36
C LYS A 4 18.99 25.65 -65.89
N ASN A 5 19.30 24.46 -65.35
CA ASN A 5 18.78 24.00 -64.05
C ASN A 5 19.86 23.42 -63.11
N LEU A 6 21.08 23.96 -63.09
CA LEU A 6 22.11 23.60 -62.11
C LEU A 6 22.28 24.72 -61.07
N SER A 7 22.34 24.37 -59.79
CA SER A 7 22.68 25.33 -58.72
C SER A 7 24.15 25.75 -58.80
N LYS A 8 24.48 26.91 -58.23
CA LYS A 8 25.83 27.48 -58.28
C LYS A 8 26.92 26.53 -57.75
N LYS A 9 26.60 25.77 -56.69
CA LYS A 9 27.47 24.74 -56.10
C LYS A 9 27.68 23.54 -57.03
N GLN A 10 26.67 23.19 -57.84
CA GLN A 10 26.77 22.09 -58.81
C GLN A 10 27.63 22.48 -60.01
N GLN A 11 27.57 23.75 -60.44
CA GLN A 11 28.44 24.25 -61.51
C GLN A 11 29.91 24.26 -61.09
N GLU A 12 30.22 24.70 -59.86
CA GLU A 12 31.59 24.70 -59.32
C GLU A 12 32.18 23.28 -59.18
N GLU A 13 31.37 22.27 -58.80
CA GLU A 13 31.83 20.87 -58.75
C GLU A 13 32.06 20.27 -60.15
N LEU A 14 31.27 20.67 -61.15
CA LEU A 14 31.42 20.20 -62.53
C LEU A 14 32.61 20.84 -63.25
N GLU A 15 32.92 22.11 -62.97
CA GLU A 15 34.08 22.80 -63.57
C GLU A 15 35.44 22.21 -63.15
N LYS A 16 35.51 21.47 -62.03
CA LYS A 16 36.73 20.75 -61.59
C LYS A 16 37.20 19.69 -62.59
N PHE A 17 36.34 19.28 -63.53
CA PHE A 17 36.68 18.30 -64.56
C PHE A 17 37.30 18.93 -65.83
N GLY A 18 37.49 20.25 -65.86
CA GLY A 18 38.29 20.94 -66.88
C GLY A 18 37.83 20.68 -68.32
N ALA A 19 38.72 20.20 -69.20
CA ALA A 19 38.41 19.92 -70.61
C ALA A 19 37.33 18.84 -70.82
N ASN A 20 37.02 18.04 -69.79
CA ASN A 20 36.02 16.98 -69.82
C ASN A 20 34.66 17.40 -69.25
N THR A 21 34.49 18.66 -68.86
CA THR A 21 33.24 19.19 -68.27
C THR A 21 32.02 18.90 -69.16
N TRP A 22 32.16 19.02 -70.48
CA TRP A 22 31.08 18.74 -71.43
C TRP A 22 30.57 17.30 -71.39
N PHE A 23 31.44 16.33 -71.12
CA PHE A 23 31.09 14.90 -71.04
C PHE A 23 30.38 14.60 -69.72
N VAL A 24 30.80 15.24 -68.63
CA VAL A 24 30.16 15.11 -67.31
C VAL A 24 28.78 15.77 -67.32
N GLU A 25 28.63 16.95 -67.95
CA GLU A 25 27.33 17.59 -68.16
C GLU A 25 26.39 16.72 -68.99
N TYR A 26 26.91 16.03 -70.02
CA TYR A 26 26.14 15.07 -70.80
C TYR A 26 25.66 13.88 -69.97
N LEU A 27 26.53 13.31 -69.11
CA LEU A 27 26.14 12.23 -68.20
C LEU A 27 25.14 12.68 -67.13
N HIS A 28 25.22 13.94 -66.67
CA HIS A 28 24.25 14.51 -65.73
C HIS A 28 22.85 14.70 -66.38
N ASP A 29 22.79 15.13 -67.65
CA ASP A 29 21.53 15.22 -68.40
C ASP A 29 20.91 13.83 -68.63
N GLN A 30 21.73 12.82 -68.89
CA GLN A 30 21.29 11.42 -68.96
C GLN A 30 20.79 10.91 -67.60
N PHE A 31 21.49 11.22 -66.50
CA PHE A 31 21.07 10.87 -65.14
C PHE A 31 19.72 11.49 -64.78
N SER A 32 19.49 12.75 -65.16
CA SER A 32 18.22 13.46 -64.92
C SER A 32 17.04 12.87 -65.68
N LYS A 33 17.28 12.20 -66.82
CA LYS A 33 16.24 11.60 -67.67
C LYS A 33 16.02 10.11 -67.42
N SER A 34 17.09 9.35 -67.14
CA SER A 34 17.04 7.90 -66.89
C SER A 34 18.29 7.46 -66.08
N PRO A 35 18.24 7.47 -64.74
CA PRO A 35 19.38 7.17 -63.87
C PRO A 35 20.05 5.82 -64.16
N GLU A 36 19.27 4.80 -64.53
CA GLU A 36 19.76 3.45 -64.83
C GLU A 36 20.66 3.34 -66.06
N LYS A 37 20.65 4.31 -66.98
CA LYS A 37 21.52 4.32 -68.17
C LYS A 37 22.91 4.89 -67.91
N VAL A 38 23.13 5.46 -66.74
CA VAL A 38 24.41 6.03 -66.31
C VAL A 38 25.15 4.98 -65.45
N PRO A 39 26.47 4.76 -65.66
CA PRO A 39 27.25 3.83 -64.86
C PRO A 39 27.15 4.11 -63.35
N ASP A 40 27.17 3.06 -62.52
CA ASP A 40 26.85 3.16 -61.09
C ASP A 40 27.72 4.16 -60.31
N GLN A 41 28.99 4.33 -60.70
CA GLN A 41 29.90 5.31 -60.10
C GLN A 41 29.43 6.76 -60.32
N TRP A 42 28.96 7.06 -61.54
CA TRP A 42 28.41 8.37 -61.89
C TRP A 42 27.00 8.57 -61.30
N ARG A 43 26.21 7.50 -61.16
CA ARG A 43 24.90 7.54 -60.50
C ARG A 43 25.01 7.95 -59.02
N LYS A 44 25.99 7.39 -58.30
CA LYS A 44 26.31 7.79 -56.92
C LYS A 44 26.81 9.22 -56.85
N PHE A 45 27.76 9.59 -57.72
CA PHE A 45 28.31 10.94 -57.77
C PHE A 45 27.22 12.00 -57.99
N PHE A 46 26.29 11.80 -58.93
CA PHE A 46 25.20 12.74 -59.15
C PHE A 46 24.11 12.68 -58.07
N GLY A 47 23.82 11.51 -57.50
CA GLY A 47 22.89 11.35 -56.37
C GLY A 47 23.34 12.10 -55.11
N ASP A 48 24.64 12.02 -54.78
CA ASP A 48 25.25 12.75 -53.66
C ASP A 48 25.20 14.29 -53.87
N ILE A 49 25.24 14.72 -55.14
CA ILE A 49 25.17 16.13 -55.55
C ILE A 49 23.72 16.64 -55.68
N SER A 50 22.74 15.78 -55.95
CA SER A 50 21.33 16.15 -56.19
C SER A 50 20.42 15.99 -54.97
N GLY A 51 20.88 15.38 -53.87
CA GLY A 51 20.19 15.39 -52.58
C GLY A 51 18.80 14.74 -52.59
N THR A 52 18.55 13.80 -53.49
CA THR A 52 17.27 13.07 -53.62
C THR A 52 17.47 11.60 -53.34
N ASP A 53 17.35 11.22 -52.06
CA ASP A 53 17.23 9.85 -51.60
C ASP A 53 15.83 9.32 -51.93
N GLY A 54 15.76 8.22 -52.69
CA GLY A 54 14.51 7.50 -52.94
C GLY A 54 14.77 6.04 -53.30
N GLY A 55 14.52 5.12 -52.36
CA GLY A 55 14.20 3.73 -52.68
C GLY A 55 14.89 2.62 -51.87
N ASN A 56 14.26 2.26 -50.75
CA ASN A 56 14.14 0.89 -50.21
C ASN A 56 15.40 0.00 -50.16
N GLY A 57 16.19 0.19 -49.11
CA GLY A 57 16.97 -0.88 -48.48
C GLY A 57 16.64 -0.91 -47.00
N LYS A 58 16.18 -2.06 -46.50
CA LYS A 58 15.98 -2.35 -45.08
C LYS A 58 17.23 -1.97 -44.27
N ASN A 59 17.26 -0.78 -43.69
CA ASN A 59 18.14 -0.48 -42.57
C ASN A 59 17.37 -0.84 -41.30
N SER A 60 17.57 -2.07 -40.84
CA SER A 60 17.69 -2.29 -39.41
C SER A 60 18.61 -1.19 -38.88
N GLY A 61 18.11 -0.37 -37.96
CA GLY A 61 18.91 0.65 -37.30
C GLY A 61 20.08 -0.05 -36.62
N LYS A 62 21.22 -0.11 -37.30
CA LYS A 62 22.51 -0.41 -36.68
C LYS A 62 22.71 0.70 -35.67
N SER A 63 22.49 0.38 -34.40
CA SER A 63 23.03 1.15 -33.31
C SER A 63 24.54 1.21 -33.56
N SER A 64 25.02 2.38 -33.96
CA SER A 64 26.44 2.62 -34.11
C SER A 64 27.03 2.67 -32.72
N LEU A 65 27.40 1.51 -32.17
CA LEU A 65 28.46 1.38 -31.18
C LEU A 65 29.76 1.87 -31.84
N GLN A 66 29.89 3.18 -31.98
CA GLN A 66 31.10 3.83 -32.44
C GLN A 66 32.20 3.56 -31.41
N GLN A 67 33.12 2.67 -31.79
CA GLN A 67 34.50 2.53 -31.33
C GLN A 67 34.74 2.74 -29.84
N LEU A 68 34.52 1.67 -29.08
CA LEU A 68 35.32 1.44 -27.87
C LEU A 68 36.77 1.25 -28.33
N ASN A 69 37.65 2.22 -28.03
CA ASN A 69 39.09 2.15 -28.31
C ASN A 69 39.83 1.19 -27.36
N ILE A 70 39.13 0.16 -26.89
CA ILE A 70 39.59 -0.82 -25.92
C ILE A 70 39.59 -2.16 -26.65
N PRO A 71 40.68 -2.94 -26.62
CA PRO A 71 40.67 -4.28 -27.20
C PRO A 71 39.57 -5.12 -26.54
N LEU A 72 38.60 -5.56 -27.34
CA LEU A 72 37.52 -6.44 -26.89
C LEU A 72 38.03 -7.90 -26.82
N PRO A 73 37.54 -8.70 -25.85
CA PRO A 73 37.90 -10.11 -25.77
C PRO A 73 37.47 -10.85 -27.04
N GLN A 74 38.34 -11.74 -27.53
CA GLN A 74 38.02 -12.67 -28.62
C GLN A 74 37.52 -13.99 -28.00
N PRO A 75 36.45 -14.59 -28.53
CA PRO A 75 35.94 -15.86 -28.01
C PRO A 75 36.97 -16.99 -28.21
N GLY A 76 37.16 -17.82 -27.19
CA GLY A 76 37.94 -19.06 -27.26
C GLY A 76 37.17 -20.20 -27.93
N GLU A 77 37.85 -21.32 -28.20
CA GLU A 77 37.28 -22.46 -28.93
C GLU A 77 36.07 -23.12 -28.25
N ASN A 78 35.92 -22.97 -26.94
CA ASN A 78 34.81 -23.52 -26.14
C ASN A 78 33.81 -22.45 -25.67
N ASP A 79 33.93 -21.20 -26.13
CA ASP A 79 33.05 -20.11 -25.68
C ASP A 79 31.75 -20.08 -26.51
N GLU A 80 30.62 -20.01 -25.82
CA GLU A 80 29.33 -19.78 -26.46
C GLU A 80 29.11 -18.27 -26.70
N VAL A 81 28.89 -17.89 -27.96
CA VAL A 81 28.63 -16.50 -28.36
C VAL A 81 27.15 -16.29 -28.62
N GLN A 82 26.55 -15.30 -27.95
CA GLN A 82 25.16 -14.91 -28.12
C GLN A 82 25.04 -13.44 -28.54
N ILE A 83 24.11 -13.16 -29.45
CA ILE A 83 23.82 -11.78 -29.89
C ILE A 83 22.96 -11.08 -28.83
N ILE A 84 23.41 -9.91 -28.37
CA ILE A 84 22.62 -9.02 -27.51
C ILE A 84 21.68 -8.20 -28.41
N ALA A 85 20.37 -8.42 -28.30
CA ALA A 85 19.36 -7.72 -29.09
C ALA A 85 18.17 -7.22 -28.23
N GLY A 86 17.38 -6.29 -28.77
CA GLY A 86 16.12 -5.85 -28.18
C GLY A 86 16.30 -5.01 -26.90
N SER A 87 15.68 -5.40 -25.80
CA SER A 87 15.77 -4.65 -24.53
C SER A 87 17.19 -4.61 -23.98
N SER A 88 17.96 -5.67 -24.14
CA SER A 88 19.34 -5.76 -23.64
C SER A 88 20.30 -4.86 -24.43
N GLU A 89 20.04 -4.65 -25.73
CA GLU A 89 20.78 -3.68 -26.56
C GLU A 89 20.52 -2.24 -26.10
N LYS A 90 19.27 -1.91 -25.74
CA LYS A 90 18.95 -0.60 -25.15
C LYS A 90 19.64 -0.36 -23.81
N ILE A 91 19.73 -1.39 -22.96
CA ILE A 91 20.49 -1.33 -21.71
C ILE A 91 21.97 -1.04 -22.01
N LEU A 92 22.57 -1.72 -22.98
CA LEU A 92 23.95 -1.49 -23.40
C LEU A 92 24.17 -0.04 -23.85
N ALA A 93 23.30 0.49 -24.72
CA ALA A 93 23.37 1.89 -25.15
C ALA A 93 23.29 2.87 -23.98
N ASN A 94 22.39 2.62 -23.02
CA ASN A 94 22.27 3.43 -21.80
C ASN A 94 23.52 3.33 -20.92
N MET A 95 24.14 2.15 -20.80
CA MET A 95 25.37 1.97 -20.02
C MET A 95 26.53 2.74 -20.64
N VAL A 96 26.69 2.69 -21.97
CA VAL A 96 27.70 3.48 -22.69
C VAL A 96 27.46 4.98 -22.48
N ASN A 97 26.22 5.45 -22.63
CA ASN A 97 25.87 6.85 -22.40
C ASN A 97 26.15 7.30 -20.96
N SER A 98 25.97 6.43 -19.97
CA SER A 98 26.26 6.72 -18.55
C SER A 98 27.73 7.04 -18.30
N LEU A 99 28.66 6.60 -19.15
CA LEU A 99 30.10 6.88 -19.00
C LEU A 99 30.41 8.37 -19.13
N SER A 100 29.54 9.14 -19.80
CA SER A 100 29.67 10.60 -19.95
C SER A 100 29.32 11.41 -18.70
N VAL A 101 28.78 10.75 -17.66
CA VAL A 101 28.34 11.40 -16.42
C VAL A 101 29.40 11.15 -15.34
N PRO A 102 30.16 12.18 -14.91
CA PRO A 102 31.04 12.07 -13.76
C PRO A 102 30.17 11.90 -12.50
N VAL A 103 30.22 10.71 -11.91
CA VAL A 103 29.44 10.39 -10.73
C VAL A 103 30.28 10.43 -9.46
N ALA A 104 29.67 10.89 -8.37
CA ALA A 104 30.15 10.65 -7.02
C ALA A 104 29.04 9.97 -6.22
N THR A 105 29.41 9.29 -5.13
CA THR A 105 28.47 8.52 -4.32
C THR A 105 28.66 8.83 -2.85
N SER A 106 27.57 9.20 -2.18
CA SER A 106 27.52 9.32 -0.72
C SER A 106 26.67 8.17 -0.17
N GLN A 107 26.97 7.72 1.05
CA GLN A 107 26.25 6.63 1.71
C GLN A 107 25.94 6.98 3.16
N ARG A 108 24.81 6.49 3.67
CA ARG A 108 24.41 6.64 5.08
C ARG A 108 23.72 5.37 5.55
N THR A 109 24.11 4.90 6.73
CA THR A 109 23.40 3.84 7.45
C THR A 109 22.26 4.46 8.26
N MET A 110 21.04 3.98 8.08
CA MET A 110 19.84 4.52 8.69
C MET A 110 19.15 3.47 9.56
N PRO A 111 18.70 3.81 10.78
CA PRO A 111 17.91 2.91 11.61
C PRO A 111 16.53 2.67 11.00
N VAL A 112 16.01 1.45 11.15
CA VAL A 112 14.75 1.03 10.54
C VAL A 112 13.64 0.81 11.57
N LYS A 113 13.93 0.82 12.88
CA LYS A 113 12.95 0.51 13.94
C LYS A 113 11.64 1.27 13.75
N LEU A 114 11.65 2.60 13.76
CA LEU A 114 10.43 3.39 13.63
C LEU A 114 9.69 3.13 12.32
N LEU A 115 10.44 3.01 11.22
CA LEU A 115 9.88 2.71 9.91
C LEU A 115 9.17 1.34 9.88
N GLU A 116 9.76 0.31 10.47
CA GLU A 116 9.18 -1.03 10.59
C GLU A 116 7.94 -1.02 11.48
N GLU A 117 7.98 -0.32 12.62
CA GLU A 117 6.85 -0.24 13.55
C GLU A 117 5.65 0.49 12.96
N ASN A 118 5.84 1.70 12.42
CA ASN A 118 4.76 2.47 11.81
C ASN A 118 4.20 1.75 10.58
N ARG A 119 5.05 1.12 9.75
CA ARG A 119 4.59 0.31 8.62
C ARG A 119 3.72 -0.87 9.08
N THR A 120 4.10 -1.54 10.17
CA THR A 120 3.35 -2.67 10.72
C THR A 120 1.97 -2.22 11.18
N LEU A 121 1.91 -1.11 11.90
CA LEU A 121 0.68 -0.53 12.43
C LEU A 121 -0.26 -0.04 11.31
N ILE A 122 0.28 0.61 10.27
CA ILE A 122 -0.48 0.94 9.05
C ILE A 122 -1.06 -0.33 8.39
N ASN A 123 -0.22 -1.34 8.16
CA ASN A 123 -0.64 -2.56 7.45
C ASN A 123 -1.67 -3.38 8.23
N ASN A 124 -1.58 -3.39 9.56
CA ASN A 124 -2.57 -4.03 10.41
C ASN A 124 -3.95 -3.40 10.22
N HIS A 125 -4.04 -2.08 10.12
CA HIS A 125 -5.30 -1.40 9.82
C HIS A 125 -5.75 -1.63 8.38
N LEU A 126 -4.87 -1.49 7.38
CA LEU A 126 -5.22 -1.72 5.97
C LEU A 126 -5.74 -3.13 5.72
N GLN A 127 -5.20 -4.13 6.41
CA GLN A 127 -5.68 -5.51 6.33
C GLN A 127 -7.11 -5.67 6.88
N ARG A 128 -7.50 -4.93 7.92
CA ARG A 128 -8.86 -4.97 8.48
C ARG A 128 -9.89 -4.42 7.48
N ILE A 129 -9.53 -3.40 6.71
CA ILE A 129 -10.38 -2.80 5.67
C ILE A 129 -10.15 -3.39 4.28
N ASN A 130 -9.50 -4.57 4.19
CA ASN A 130 -9.22 -5.31 2.96
C ASN A 130 -8.54 -4.47 1.86
N LYS A 131 -7.67 -3.53 2.24
CA LYS A 131 -6.83 -2.75 1.32
C LYS A 131 -5.46 -3.41 1.14
N LYS A 132 -4.78 -3.04 0.05
CA LYS A 132 -3.41 -3.48 -0.22
C LYS A 132 -2.44 -3.06 0.88
N LYS A 133 -1.32 -3.78 1.01
CA LYS A 133 -0.27 -3.45 1.99
C LYS A 133 0.68 -2.37 1.46
N ILE A 134 1.19 -1.57 2.38
CA ILE A 134 2.30 -0.64 2.14
C ILE A 134 3.63 -1.36 2.37
N SER A 135 4.55 -1.20 1.41
CA SER A 135 5.93 -1.70 1.47
C SER A 135 6.87 -0.64 2.05
N PHE A 136 8.09 -1.05 2.41
CA PHE A 136 9.16 -0.11 2.77
C PHE A 136 9.51 0.86 1.64
N THR A 137 9.47 0.40 0.38
CA THR A 137 9.78 1.25 -0.78
C THR A 137 8.79 2.40 -0.94
N HIS A 138 7.50 2.21 -0.62
CA HIS A 138 6.53 3.30 -0.64
C HIS A 138 6.93 4.44 0.31
N LEU A 139 7.30 4.09 1.54
CA LEU A 139 7.68 5.04 2.58
C LEU A 139 9.02 5.71 2.26
N ILE A 140 10.00 4.95 1.78
CA ILE A 140 11.31 5.49 1.36
C ILE A 140 11.16 6.40 0.14
N SER A 141 10.36 6.02 -0.86
CA SER A 141 10.05 6.88 -2.00
C SER A 141 9.37 8.17 -1.59
N TRP A 142 8.43 8.11 -0.65
CA TRP A 142 7.79 9.30 -0.12
C TRP A 142 8.75 10.20 0.64
N ALA A 143 9.65 9.62 1.45
CA ALA A 143 10.73 10.36 2.12
C ALA A 143 11.66 11.04 1.11
N ILE A 144 12.00 10.38 -0.01
CA ILE A 144 12.76 10.98 -1.11
C ILE A 144 12.01 12.18 -1.71
N LEU A 145 10.71 12.06 -1.98
CA LEU A 145 9.93 13.17 -2.53
C LEU A 145 9.89 14.38 -1.58
N LYS A 146 9.70 14.15 -0.29
CA LYS A 146 9.73 15.20 0.74
C LYS A 146 11.13 15.81 0.90
N ALA A 147 12.18 15.00 0.89
CA ALA A 147 13.57 15.49 0.93
C ALA A 147 13.94 16.31 -0.32
N VAL A 148 13.39 15.98 -1.50
CA VAL A 148 13.61 16.78 -2.72
C VAL A 148 12.91 18.14 -2.62
N GLN A 149 11.79 18.25 -1.89
CA GLN A 149 11.14 19.54 -1.67
C GLN A 149 12.03 20.49 -0.85
N SER A 150 12.73 20.00 0.17
CA SER A 150 13.70 20.81 0.94
C SER A 150 15.04 20.97 0.22
N MET A 151 15.43 20.01 -0.62
CA MET A 151 16.68 20.02 -1.38
C MET A 151 16.44 19.87 -2.90
N PRO A 152 15.90 20.88 -3.58
CA PRO A 152 15.54 20.79 -5.00
C PRO A 152 16.75 20.59 -5.92
N VAL A 153 17.97 20.91 -5.45
CA VAL A 153 19.22 20.69 -6.21
C VAL A 153 19.40 19.23 -6.63
N MET A 154 18.93 18.28 -5.82
CA MET A 154 19.02 16.85 -6.09
C MET A 154 18.17 16.39 -7.30
N ASN A 155 17.23 17.22 -7.73
CA ASN A 155 16.37 17.00 -8.90
C ASN A 155 16.90 17.64 -10.20
N SER A 156 18.07 18.30 -10.12
CA SER A 156 18.64 19.06 -11.24
C SER A 156 19.27 18.16 -12.29
N ALA A 157 19.50 18.68 -13.50
CA ALA A 157 20.20 17.97 -14.56
C ALA A 157 21.22 18.85 -15.28
N PHE A 158 22.33 18.27 -15.69
CA PHE A 158 23.33 18.96 -16.48
C PHE A 158 22.92 19.03 -17.95
N THR A 159 23.15 20.17 -18.60
CA THR A 159 22.94 20.33 -20.04
C THR A 159 23.97 21.27 -20.66
N ILE A 160 24.04 21.27 -21.99
CA ILE A 160 24.86 22.22 -22.76
C ILE A 160 23.91 22.96 -23.70
N ILE A 161 23.81 24.28 -23.54
CA ILE A 161 23.01 25.17 -24.38
C ILE A 161 24.00 26.14 -25.02
N GLU A 162 23.98 26.24 -26.35
CA GLU A 162 24.89 27.11 -27.12
C GLU A 162 26.38 26.89 -26.78
N GLY A 163 26.78 25.63 -26.57
CA GLY A 163 28.16 25.24 -26.25
C GLY A 163 28.60 25.56 -24.82
N LYS A 164 27.73 26.13 -23.97
CA LYS A 164 28.03 26.47 -22.57
C LYS A 164 27.35 25.51 -21.59
N PRO A 165 28.04 25.11 -20.50
CA PRO A 165 27.46 24.26 -19.48
C PRO A 165 26.37 25.00 -18.69
N HIS A 166 25.23 24.36 -18.49
CA HIS A 166 24.09 24.88 -17.74
C HIS A 166 23.52 23.82 -16.79
N VAL A 167 22.84 24.28 -15.74
CA VAL A 167 22.08 23.44 -14.82
C VAL A 167 20.59 23.65 -15.07
N ILE A 168 19.86 22.57 -15.28
CA ILE A 168 18.40 22.56 -15.39
C ILE A 168 17.83 22.31 -13.99
N ASN A 169 17.19 23.33 -13.42
CA ASN A 169 16.46 23.21 -12.16
C ASN A 169 15.01 22.78 -12.44
N ARG A 170 14.72 21.50 -12.26
CA ARG A 170 13.39 20.95 -12.54
C ARG A 170 12.42 21.15 -11.38
N LYS A 171 11.25 21.72 -11.69
CA LYS A 171 10.17 21.94 -10.71
C LYS A 171 9.35 20.69 -10.44
N ASP A 172 9.14 19.87 -11.46
CA ASP A 172 8.42 18.60 -11.34
C ASP A 172 9.40 17.46 -11.06
N VAL A 173 9.02 16.56 -10.16
CA VAL A 173 9.76 15.36 -9.82
C VAL A 173 9.09 14.17 -10.49
N ASN A 174 9.72 13.65 -11.54
CA ASN A 174 9.32 12.37 -12.13
C ASN A 174 10.15 11.27 -11.46
N LEU A 175 9.53 10.57 -10.50
CA LEU A 175 10.19 9.56 -9.68
C LEU A 175 10.25 8.22 -10.42
N GLY A 176 11.45 7.82 -10.82
CA GLY A 176 11.73 6.50 -11.39
C GLY A 176 11.71 5.42 -10.31
N LEU A 177 11.11 4.28 -10.62
CA LEU A 177 11.04 3.13 -9.72
C LEU A 177 11.61 1.91 -10.43
N ALA A 178 12.71 1.38 -9.90
CA ALA A 178 13.29 0.17 -10.46
C ALA A 178 12.42 -1.04 -10.07
N ILE A 179 11.82 -1.67 -11.08
CA ILE A 179 10.95 -2.83 -10.93
C ILE A 179 11.64 -4.00 -11.60
N ASP A 180 11.87 -5.04 -10.81
CA ASP A 180 12.39 -6.30 -11.30
C ASP A 180 11.23 -7.21 -11.72
N ILE A 181 11.23 -7.59 -13.00
CA ILE A 181 10.22 -8.43 -13.62
C ILE A 181 10.83 -9.80 -13.92
N GLU A 182 10.30 -10.82 -13.28
CA GLU A 182 10.58 -12.22 -13.62
C GLU A 182 9.66 -12.65 -14.78
N ARG A 183 10.27 -13.09 -15.87
CA ARG A 183 9.57 -13.62 -17.05
C ARG A 183 9.27 -15.11 -16.87
N LYS A 184 8.38 -15.64 -17.70
CA LYS A 184 7.98 -17.06 -17.66
C LYS A 184 9.12 -18.05 -17.90
N ASP A 185 10.20 -17.59 -18.54
CA ASP A 185 11.42 -18.36 -18.81
C ASP A 185 12.43 -18.33 -17.63
N GLY A 186 12.07 -17.71 -16.51
CA GLY A 186 12.96 -17.52 -15.35
C GLY A 186 13.98 -16.40 -15.51
N SER A 187 14.03 -15.73 -16.67
CA SER A 187 14.89 -14.56 -16.86
C SER A 187 14.32 -13.35 -16.12
N ARG A 188 15.20 -12.55 -15.53
CA ARG A 188 14.84 -11.32 -14.81
C ARG A 188 15.19 -10.10 -15.66
N SER A 189 14.30 -9.14 -15.70
CA SER A 189 14.48 -7.89 -16.44
C SER A 189 14.15 -6.71 -15.54
N LEU A 190 15.14 -5.84 -15.34
CA LEU A 190 14.96 -4.61 -14.59
C LEU A 190 14.46 -3.51 -15.54
N ILE A 191 13.35 -2.90 -15.19
CA ILE A 191 12.83 -1.73 -15.88
C ILE A 191 12.61 -0.57 -14.90
N VAL A 192 12.67 0.67 -15.39
CA VAL A 192 12.53 1.87 -14.56
C VAL A 192 11.49 2.82 -15.15
N PRO A 193 10.19 2.50 -15.02
CA PRO A 193 9.15 3.48 -15.29
C PRO A 193 9.13 4.57 -14.21
N ASN A 194 8.47 5.70 -14.49
CA ASN A 194 8.36 6.81 -13.55
C ASN A 194 6.92 7.28 -13.30
N ILE A 195 6.69 7.75 -12.07
CA ILE A 195 5.47 8.47 -11.70
C ILE A 195 5.70 9.95 -12.02
N LYS A 196 4.90 10.51 -12.93
CA LYS A 196 5.01 11.91 -13.37
C LYS A 196 4.57 12.87 -12.27
N SER A 197 5.29 13.99 -12.12
CA SER A 197 4.95 15.06 -11.17
C SER A 197 4.59 14.56 -9.76
N ALA A 198 5.31 13.55 -9.28
CA ALA A 198 5.01 12.85 -8.03
C ALA A 198 5.03 13.79 -6.81
N ASN A 199 5.75 14.92 -6.89
CA ASN A 199 5.80 15.96 -5.87
C ASN A 199 4.48 16.74 -5.66
N LYS A 200 3.49 16.60 -6.57
CA LYS A 200 2.17 17.26 -6.45
C LYS A 200 1.11 16.40 -5.77
N LEU A 201 1.38 15.12 -5.57
CA LEU A 201 0.44 14.16 -5.00
C LEU A 201 0.47 14.23 -3.46
N ASN A 202 -0.64 13.92 -2.79
CA ASN A 202 -0.60 13.50 -1.39
C ASN A 202 -0.17 12.03 -1.27
N PHE A 203 0.07 11.54 -0.04
CA PHE A 203 0.59 10.18 0.15
C PHE A 203 -0.37 9.08 -0.38
N SER A 204 -1.68 9.22 -0.15
CA SER A 204 -2.68 8.26 -0.64
C SER A 204 -2.75 8.24 -2.17
N GLU A 205 -2.70 9.39 -2.83
CA GLU A 205 -2.67 9.49 -4.29
C GLU A 205 -1.37 8.90 -4.86
N PHE A 206 -0.24 9.23 -4.24
CA PHE A 206 1.07 8.67 -4.58
C PHE A 206 1.08 7.16 -4.46
N TRP A 207 0.55 6.61 -3.36
CA TRP A 207 0.47 5.17 -3.14
C TRP A 207 -0.38 4.48 -4.21
N ASN A 208 -1.55 5.05 -4.55
CA ASN A 208 -2.39 4.51 -5.62
C ASN A 208 -1.69 4.55 -6.99
N ALA A 209 -1.01 5.65 -7.33
CA ALA A 209 -0.25 5.78 -8.56
C ALA A 209 0.94 4.80 -8.62
N TYR A 210 1.62 4.59 -7.48
CA TYR A 210 2.70 3.61 -7.35
C TYR A 210 2.19 2.19 -7.62
N GLU A 211 1.09 1.79 -6.97
CA GLU A 211 0.51 0.45 -7.12
C GLU A 211 -0.04 0.19 -8.52
N ASP A 212 -0.64 1.20 -9.15
CA ASP A 212 -1.04 1.15 -10.56
C ASP A 212 0.17 0.92 -11.47
N LEU A 213 1.25 1.69 -11.26
CA LEU A 213 2.47 1.56 -12.04
C LEU A 213 3.09 0.16 -11.91
N ILE A 214 3.21 -0.40 -10.69
CA ILE A 214 3.71 -1.78 -10.52
C ILE A 214 2.81 -2.78 -11.24
N ASN A 215 1.49 -2.65 -11.06
CA ASN A 215 0.53 -3.56 -11.66
C ASN A 215 0.63 -3.58 -13.19
N ARG A 216 0.69 -2.41 -13.82
CA ARG A 216 0.86 -2.29 -15.28
C ARG A 216 2.22 -2.79 -15.73
N SER A 217 3.27 -2.54 -14.94
CA SER A 217 4.62 -3.04 -15.19
C SER A 217 4.70 -4.55 -15.27
N ARG A 218 4.15 -5.24 -14.28
CA ARG A 218 4.13 -6.71 -14.23
C ARG A 218 3.27 -7.33 -15.34
N LYS A 219 2.23 -6.62 -15.79
CA LYS A 219 1.36 -7.04 -16.90
C LYS A 219 1.92 -6.69 -18.29
N GLY A 220 3.04 -5.97 -18.36
CA GLY A 220 3.61 -5.50 -19.63
C GLY A 220 2.78 -4.42 -20.34
N ALA A 221 1.96 -3.67 -19.59
CA ALA A 221 1.03 -2.66 -20.10
C ALA A 221 1.49 -1.21 -19.78
N ILE A 222 2.81 -0.97 -19.77
CA ILE A 222 3.39 0.36 -19.52
C ILE A 222 3.44 1.15 -20.84
N ASP A 223 3.11 2.43 -20.79
CA ASP A 223 3.29 3.35 -21.91
C ASP A 223 4.80 3.69 -22.07
N PRO A 224 5.37 3.62 -23.29
CA PRO A 224 6.75 4.05 -23.55
C PRO A 224 7.13 5.44 -22.98
N ASN A 225 6.19 6.38 -22.90
CA ASN A 225 6.38 7.71 -22.33
C ASN A 225 6.67 7.71 -20.82
N GLU A 226 6.26 6.66 -20.11
CA GLU A 226 6.53 6.49 -18.67
C GLU A 226 8.00 6.13 -18.39
N PHE A 227 8.79 5.79 -19.40
CA PHE A 227 10.25 5.64 -19.24
C PHE A 227 11.02 6.94 -19.47
N LEU A 228 10.38 7.94 -20.11
CA LEU A 228 11.05 9.17 -20.51
C LEU A 228 11.01 10.22 -19.39
N GLY A 229 12.04 11.07 -19.34
CA GLY A 229 12.05 12.24 -18.45
C GLY A 229 12.11 11.91 -16.96
N THR A 230 12.60 10.73 -16.57
CA THR A 230 12.91 10.42 -15.17
C THR A 230 13.90 11.44 -14.62
N THR A 231 13.67 11.92 -13.41
CA THR A 231 14.46 13.01 -12.80
C THR A 231 15.33 12.51 -11.65
N ILE A 232 14.75 11.67 -10.80
CA ILE A 232 15.39 10.95 -9.71
C ILE A 232 14.85 9.53 -9.70
N THR A 233 15.66 8.53 -9.33
CA THR A 233 15.26 7.12 -9.34
C THR A 233 15.48 6.50 -7.96
N LEU A 234 14.54 5.66 -7.50
CA LEU A 234 14.77 4.71 -6.42
C LEU A 234 14.99 3.31 -6.98
N THR A 235 16.05 2.64 -6.54
CA THR A 235 16.27 1.21 -6.76
C THR A 235 16.39 0.47 -5.43
N ASN A 236 15.90 -0.78 -5.37
CA ASN A 236 15.88 -1.58 -4.15
C ASN A 236 16.51 -2.96 -4.35
N PRO A 237 17.86 -3.04 -4.42
CA PRO A 237 18.58 -4.31 -4.43
C PRO A 237 18.55 -5.03 -3.06
N GLY A 238 18.07 -4.37 -2.00
CA GLY A 238 17.92 -4.99 -0.69
C GLY A 238 16.99 -6.22 -0.65
N THR A 239 16.08 -6.34 -1.61
CA THR A 239 15.17 -7.51 -1.73
C THR A 239 15.90 -8.82 -2.01
N ILE A 240 17.12 -8.76 -2.55
CA ILE A 240 17.98 -9.92 -2.83
C ILE A 240 19.18 -10.00 -1.86
N GLY A 241 19.11 -9.31 -0.72
CA GLY A 241 20.16 -9.34 0.31
C GLY A 241 21.36 -8.42 0.05
N THR A 242 21.30 -7.56 -0.98
CA THR A 242 22.38 -6.61 -1.25
C THR A 242 22.42 -5.52 -0.17
N VAL A 243 23.52 -5.43 0.56
CA VAL A 243 23.67 -4.52 1.70
C VAL A 243 23.84 -3.06 1.27
N ALA A 244 24.58 -2.81 0.18
CA ALA A 244 24.75 -1.49 -0.41
C ALA A 244 24.99 -1.66 -1.91
N SER A 245 24.54 -0.68 -2.71
CA SER A 245 24.73 -0.69 -4.16
C SER A 245 25.11 0.70 -4.64
N VAL A 246 25.94 0.75 -5.69
CA VAL A 246 26.33 1.99 -6.35
C VAL A 246 25.78 1.95 -7.78
N PRO A 247 24.55 2.46 -8.00
CA PRO A 247 23.94 2.44 -9.32
C PRO A 247 24.68 3.37 -10.29
N ARG A 248 24.64 3.04 -11.58
CA ARG A 248 25.12 3.91 -12.66
C ARG A 248 24.08 4.99 -12.97
N LEU A 249 24.44 6.26 -12.82
CA LEU A 249 23.55 7.38 -13.10
C LEU A 249 23.27 7.52 -14.60
N MET A 250 22.00 7.73 -14.95
CA MET A 250 21.58 7.92 -16.34
C MET A 250 21.65 9.39 -16.74
N VAL A 251 21.96 9.66 -18.01
CA VAL A 251 21.99 11.01 -18.56
C VAL A 251 20.65 11.70 -18.34
N GLY A 252 20.70 12.93 -17.84
CA GLY A 252 19.51 13.72 -17.57
C GLY A 252 18.85 13.45 -16.21
N GLN A 253 19.36 12.53 -15.37
CA GLN A 253 18.92 12.39 -13.97
C GLN A 253 19.90 13.13 -13.04
N GLY A 254 19.38 13.67 -11.93
CA GLY A 254 20.22 14.31 -10.91
C GLY A 254 20.88 13.28 -9.99
N ALA A 255 20.09 12.31 -9.52
CA ALA A 255 20.58 11.25 -8.65
C ALA A 255 19.80 9.93 -8.81
N ILE A 256 20.46 8.82 -8.44
CA ILE A 256 19.82 7.53 -8.18
C ILE A 256 20.07 7.16 -6.73
N ILE A 257 18.99 6.86 -6.02
CA ILE A 257 19.01 6.43 -4.62
C ILE A 257 18.86 4.90 -4.59
N ALA A 258 19.77 4.20 -3.92
CA ALA A 258 19.66 2.76 -3.74
C ALA A 258 19.39 2.41 -2.27
N ALA A 259 18.34 1.63 -2.03
CA ALA A 259 18.01 1.08 -0.72
C ALA A 259 18.59 -0.34 -0.57
N GLY A 260 19.46 -0.52 0.43
CA GLY A 260 20.03 -1.81 0.78
C GLY A 260 19.09 -2.69 1.60
N ALA A 261 19.56 -3.90 1.91
CA ALA A 261 18.84 -4.87 2.73
C ALA A 261 18.60 -4.33 4.15
N ILE A 262 17.42 -4.60 4.69
CA ILE A 262 17.07 -4.30 6.09
C ILE A 262 17.50 -5.49 6.94
N GLN A 263 18.53 -5.29 7.76
CA GLN A 263 19.10 -6.34 8.61
C GLN A 263 19.81 -5.74 9.81
N TYR A 264 20.14 -6.58 10.80
CA TYR A 264 21.05 -6.15 11.86
C TYR A 264 22.47 -5.96 11.31
N SER A 265 23.24 -5.06 11.92
CA SER A 265 24.67 -4.93 11.66
C SER A 265 25.39 -6.27 11.88
N ALA A 266 26.51 -6.47 11.19
CA ALA A 266 27.19 -7.77 11.10
C ALA A 266 27.47 -8.39 12.48
N GLU A 267 27.90 -7.57 13.43
CA GLU A 267 28.20 -7.93 14.82
C GLU A 267 26.99 -8.45 15.62
N TYR A 268 25.75 -8.22 15.17
CA TYR A 268 24.52 -8.57 15.89
C TYR A 268 23.66 -9.63 15.18
N GLN A 269 24.01 -10.08 13.96
CA GLN A 269 23.15 -10.94 13.14
C GLN A 269 22.83 -12.30 13.77
N ALA A 270 23.73 -12.83 14.59
CA ALA A 270 23.58 -14.12 15.27
C ALA A 270 23.23 -13.98 16.76
N MET A 271 22.94 -12.77 17.25
CA MET A 271 22.52 -12.58 18.64
C MET A 271 21.09 -13.07 18.86
N SER A 272 20.80 -13.54 20.08
CA SER A 272 19.45 -13.94 20.44
C SER A 272 18.50 -12.74 20.36
N GLN A 273 17.27 -12.96 19.88
CA GLN A 273 16.29 -11.88 19.74
C GLN A 273 15.95 -11.23 21.09
N THR A 274 16.00 -11.99 22.19
CA THR A 274 15.82 -11.48 23.55
C THR A 274 16.94 -10.51 23.92
N THR A 275 18.20 -10.85 23.63
CA THR A 275 19.36 -9.97 23.86
C THR A 275 19.22 -8.69 23.03
N ILE A 276 18.90 -8.81 21.73
CA ILE A 276 18.70 -7.65 20.84
C ILE A 276 17.64 -6.69 21.39
N SER A 277 16.51 -7.24 21.84
CA SER A 277 15.38 -6.44 22.37
C SER A 277 15.71 -5.83 23.74
N THR A 278 16.51 -6.52 24.55
CA THR A 278 16.99 -6.00 25.83
C THR A 278 17.96 -4.84 25.60
N LEU A 279 18.91 -5.00 24.68
CA LEU A 279 19.89 -3.97 24.31
C LEU A 279 19.32 -2.80 23.48
N GLY A 280 18.05 -2.87 23.07
CA GLY A 280 17.44 -1.83 22.23
C GLY A 280 18.09 -1.72 20.84
N ILE A 281 18.57 -2.83 20.26
CA ILE A 281 19.27 -2.81 18.96
C ILE A 281 18.26 -2.82 17.81
N SER A 282 18.35 -1.83 16.92
CA SER A 282 17.56 -1.73 15.69
C SER A 282 18.25 -2.43 14.52
N LYS A 283 17.45 -2.95 13.59
CA LYS A 283 17.92 -3.20 12.22
C LYS A 283 18.31 -1.88 11.56
N VAL A 284 19.21 -1.95 10.59
CA VAL A 284 19.66 -0.82 9.78
C VAL A 284 19.43 -1.10 8.30
N MET A 285 19.40 -0.05 7.50
CA MET A 285 19.53 -0.12 6.05
C MET A 285 20.60 0.87 5.58
N ASN A 286 21.38 0.50 4.57
CA ASN A 286 22.26 1.47 3.92
C ASN A 286 21.52 2.09 2.75
N ILE A 287 21.50 3.42 2.71
CA ILE A 287 21.03 4.17 1.55
C ILE A 287 22.22 4.86 0.90
N SER A 288 22.37 4.64 -0.40
CA SER A 288 23.36 5.36 -1.22
C SER A 288 22.68 6.37 -2.13
N SER A 289 23.39 7.45 -2.41
CA SER A 289 23.02 8.46 -3.40
C SER A 289 24.17 8.55 -4.41
N THR A 290 23.96 8.06 -5.62
CA THR A 290 24.86 8.32 -6.76
C THR A 290 24.33 9.53 -7.50
N TYR A 291 25.15 10.58 -7.65
CA TYR A 291 24.74 11.88 -8.21
C TYR A 291 25.76 12.40 -9.23
N ASP A 292 25.30 13.34 -10.08
CA ASP A 292 26.15 14.01 -11.06
C ASP A 292 27.01 15.06 -10.36
N HIS A 293 28.30 14.76 -10.21
CA HIS A 293 29.22 15.59 -9.43
C HIS A 293 29.57 16.91 -10.12
N ARG A 294 29.11 17.13 -11.37
CA ARG A 294 29.23 18.43 -12.06
C ARG A 294 28.29 19.48 -11.49
N ILE A 295 27.15 19.05 -10.94
CA ILE A 295 26.05 19.95 -10.55
C ILE A 295 25.60 19.77 -9.10
N ILE A 296 25.87 18.61 -8.48
CA ILE A 296 25.53 18.31 -7.10
C ILE A 296 26.83 18.09 -6.33
N GLN A 297 26.99 18.79 -5.22
CA GLN A 297 28.16 18.67 -4.34
C GLN A 297 27.99 17.51 -3.35
N GLY A 298 29.11 16.94 -2.89
CA GLY A 298 29.06 15.85 -1.91
C GLY A 298 28.44 16.23 -0.58
N ALA A 299 28.57 17.49 -0.15
CA ALA A 299 27.87 18.02 1.02
C ALA A 299 26.34 18.03 0.81
N GLU A 300 25.85 18.39 -0.38
CA GLU A 300 24.42 18.40 -0.70
C GLU A 300 23.84 16.99 -0.70
N SER A 301 24.53 16.03 -1.32
CA SER A 301 24.12 14.62 -1.28
C SER A 301 24.13 14.06 0.16
N GLY A 302 25.14 14.40 0.96
CA GLY A 302 25.22 14.01 2.37
C GLY A 302 24.08 14.59 3.22
N MET A 303 23.73 15.87 3.02
CA MET A 303 22.58 16.51 3.64
C MET A 303 21.26 15.92 3.16
N PHE A 304 21.16 15.55 1.88
CA PHE A 304 19.97 14.89 1.35
C PHE A 304 19.71 13.52 2.00
N LEU A 305 20.76 12.73 2.20
CA LEU A 305 20.66 11.48 2.95
C LEU A 305 20.35 11.73 4.44
N LYS A 306 20.87 12.81 5.04
CA LYS A 306 20.48 13.22 6.40
C LYS A 306 18.99 13.52 6.48
N GLU A 307 18.46 14.28 5.53
CA GLU A 307 17.05 14.65 5.47
C GLU A 307 16.14 13.42 5.34
N ILE A 308 16.49 12.47 4.46
CA ILE A 308 15.76 11.20 4.36
C ILE A 308 15.78 10.45 5.69
N ASN A 309 16.94 10.37 6.35
CA ASN A 309 17.05 9.74 7.67
C ASN A 309 16.14 10.41 8.70
N ASP A 310 16.13 11.73 8.76
CA ASP A 310 15.37 12.49 9.74
C ASP A 310 13.86 12.36 9.51
N LEU A 311 13.42 12.35 8.26
CA LEU A 311 12.03 12.04 7.87
C LEU A 311 11.63 10.61 8.27
N LEU A 312 12.49 9.61 8.03
CA LEU A 312 12.25 8.22 8.43
C LEU A 312 12.28 8.04 9.96
N LEU A 313 12.90 8.96 10.71
CA LEU A 313 12.81 9.06 12.16
C LEU A 313 11.57 9.84 12.65
N GLY A 314 10.71 10.28 11.72
CA GLY A 314 9.44 10.94 12.03
C GLY A 314 9.53 12.44 12.28
N GLN A 315 10.64 13.09 11.93
CA GLN A 315 10.73 14.55 11.95
C GLN A 315 9.84 15.17 10.87
N ASN A 316 9.56 16.47 11.00
CA ASN A 316 8.72 17.24 10.07
C ASN A 316 7.34 16.60 9.85
N ASP A 317 6.76 16.03 10.92
CA ASP A 317 5.43 15.38 10.94
C ASP A 317 5.26 14.31 9.85
N PHE A 318 6.35 13.69 9.40
CA PHE A 318 6.37 12.78 8.25
C PHE A 318 5.34 11.64 8.37
N TYR A 319 5.26 11.01 9.54
CA TYR A 319 4.29 9.95 9.78
C TYR A 319 2.88 10.47 10.05
N ASP A 320 2.72 11.67 10.62
CA ASP A 320 1.38 12.25 10.83
C ASP A 320 0.72 12.55 9.48
N ASP A 321 1.47 13.17 8.56
CA ASP A 321 1.05 13.40 7.17
C ASP A 321 0.57 12.11 6.49
N ILE A 322 1.32 11.01 6.67
CA ILE A 322 0.98 9.69 6.12
C ILE A 322 -0.31 9.16 6.76
N PHE A 323 -0.42 9.24 8.09
CA PHE A 323 -1.54 8.68 8.84
C PHE A 323 -2.83 9.45 8.55
N ASP A 324 -2.75 10.78 8.48
CA ASP A 324 -3.87 11.65 8.11
C ASP A 324 -4.29 11.42 6.66
N SER A 325 -3.35 11.30 5.73
CA SER A 325 -3.65 10.99 4.32
C SER A 325 -4.35 9.63 4.16
N LEU A 326 -3.98 8.64 4.97
CA LEU A 326 -4.62 7.33 5.01
C LEU A 326 -5.90 7.28 5.88
N LYS A 327 -6.21 8.37 6.60
CA LYS A 327 -7.32 8.48 7.55
C LYS A 327 -7.27 7.41 8.65
N LEU A 328 -6.09 7.17 9.21
CA LEU A 328 -5.92 6.21 10.29
C LEU A 328 -6.52 6.75 11.61
N PRO A 329 -7.19 5.90 12.41
CA PRO A 329 -7.89 6.33 13.64
C PRO A 329 -6.94 6.54 14.84
N PHE A 330 -5.67 6.24 14.69
CA PHE A 330 -4.65 6.28 15.75
C PHE A 330 -3.47 7.15 15.31
N LYS A 331 -2.63 7.55 16.27
CA LYS A 331 -1.40 8.33 16.01
C LYS A 331 -0.22 7.43 15.64
N PRO A 332 0.78 7.95 14.90
CA PRO A 332 2.00 7.21 14.65
C PRO A 332 2.83 7.05 15.92
N LEU A 333 3.57 5.94 15.98
CA LEU A 333 4.64 5.76 16.95
C LEU A 333 5.74 6.80 16.69
N ARG A 334 6.47 7.15 17.74
CA ARG A 334 7.49 8.22 17.72
C ARG A 334 8.87 7.66 18.04
N TRP A 335 9.89 8.25 17.41
CA TRP A 335 11.27 8.01 17.82
C TRP A 335 11.50 8.65 19.18
N GLN A 336 11.82 7.83 20.17
CA GLN A 336 12.13 8.27 21.52
C GLN A 336 13.39 7.56 22.00
N THR A 337 14.15 8.22 22.87
CA THR A 337 15.30 7.59 23.52
C THR A 337 14.81 6.45 24.40
N ASP A 338 15.54 5.33 24.40
CA ASP A 338 15.27 4.26 25.35
C ASP A 338 15.70 4.68 26.76
N TYR A 339 14.76 4.61 27.69
CA TYR A 339 15.00 4.85 29.11
C TYR A 339 15.16 3.47 29.78
N GLN A 340 16.36 2.92 29.72
CA GLN A 340 16.79 1.78 30.53
C GLN A 340 18.05 2.20 31.30
N PRO A 341 18.19 1.89 32.59
CA PRO A 341 19.39 2.25 33.31
C PRO A 341 20.53 1.38 32.78
N GLY A 342 21.75 1.93 32.78
CA GLY A 342 22.90 1.27 32.18
C GLY A 342 23.08 -0.15 32.72
N ILE A 343 23.31 -1.11 31.82
CA ILE A 343 23.58 -2.54 32.14
C ILE A 343 24.73 -2.71 33.15
N PHE A 344 25.57 -1.68 33.30
CA PHE A 344 26.74 -1.64 34.17
C PHE A 344 26.51 -0.90 35.50
N GLU A 345 25.31 -0.38 35.76
CA GLU A 345 24.96 0.21 37.05
C GLU A 345 24.34 -0.87 37.96
N THR A 346 25.05 -1.23 39.03
CA THR A 346 24.65 -2.27 39.98
C THR A 346 23.41 -1.92 40.82
N THR A 347 22.81 -0.75 40.61
CA THR A 347 21.58 -0.26 41.26
C THR A 347 20.33 -0.25 40.35
N ALA A 348 20.41 -0.82 39.15
CA ALA A 348 19.49 -0.58 38.03
C ALA A 348 18.26 -1.53 37.89
N ASN A 349 17.61 -1.96 38.99
CA ASN A 349 16.37 -2.77 38.88
C ASN A 349 15.08 -1.93 38.97
N THR A 350 15.18 -0.66 39.35
CA THR A 350 14.00 0.18 39.64
C THR A 350 13.21 0.54 38.39
N GLU A 351 13.86 0.87 37.27
CA GLU A 351 13.12 1.27 36.05
C GLU A 351 12.42 0.11 35.36
N GLU A 352 13.02 -1.09 35.33
CA GLU A 352 12.35 -2.29 34.80
C GLU A 352 11.11 -2.62 35.62
N ILE A 353 11.19 -2.51 36.95
CA ILE A 353 10.04 -2.67 37.85
C ILE A 353 8.99 -1.58 37.59
N VAL A 354 9.41 -0.32 37.37
CA VAL A 354 8.49 0.77 37.03
C VAL A 354 7.78 0.48 35.72
N LYS A 355 8.50 0.11 34.65
CA LYS A 355 7.90 -0.25 33.35
C LYS A 355 6.95 -1.44 33.50
N GLN A 356 7.34 -2.46 34.26
CA GLN A 356 6.48 -3.61 34.58
C GLN A 356 5.18 -3.18 35.29
N ALA A 357 5.25 -2.28 36.27
CA ALA A 357 4.06 -1.73 36.92
C ALA A 357 3.19 -0.92 35.95
N LYS A 358 3.80 -0.15 35.05
CA LYS A 358 3.10 0.60 33.99
C LYS A 358 2.38 -0.30 33.00
N VAL A 359 2.97 -1.42 32.61
CA VAL A 359 2.32 -2.39 31.71
C VAL A 359 1.07 -3.00 32.37
N LEU A 360 1.13 -3.37 33.65
CA LEU A 360 -0.04 -3.86 34.39
C LEU A 360 -1.11 -2.77 34.54
N GLN A 361 -0.70 -1.52 34.79
CA GLN A 361 -1.60 -0.37 34.82
C GLN A 361 -2.31 -0.17 33.47
N LEU A 362 -1.56 -0.27 32.37
CA LEU A 362 -2.09 -0.13 31.01
C LEU A 362 -3.11 -1.23 30.69
N ILE A 363 -2.82 -2.49 31.01
CA ILE A 363 -3.77 -3.61 30.87
C ILE A 363 -5.07 -3.30 31.61
N ASN A 364 -4.98 -2.83 32.85
CA ASN A 364 -6.17 -2.46 33.62
C ASN A 364 -6.95 -1.30 32.98
N LEU A 365 -6.28 -0.29 32.45
CA LEU A 365 -6.96 0.86 31.83
C LEU A 365 -7.69 0.49 30.54
N TYR A 366 -7.12 -0.39 29.72
CA TYR A 366 -7.83 -0.94 28.56
C TYR A 366 -9.08 -1.74 28.97
N ARG A 367 -9.03 -2.51 30.07
CA ARG A 367 -10.22 -3.20 30.62
C ARG A 367 -11.31 -2.23 31.06
N VAL A 368 -10.94 -1.06 31.61
CA VAL A 368 -11.89 -0.08 32.14
C VAL A 368 -12.41 0.85 31.05
N ARG A 369 -11.56 1.29 30.13
CA ARG A 369 -11.82 2.40 29.20
C ARG A 369 -11.53 2.10 27.73
N GLY A 370 -11.08 0.90 27.38
CA GLY A 370 -10.78 0.53 25.99
C GLY A 370 -11.98 0.71 25.04
N HIS A 371 -13.20 0.55 25.57
CA HIS A 371 -14.44 0.80 24.84
C HIS A 371 -14.58 2.24 24.29
N LEU A 372 -13.89 3.24 24.87
CA LEU A 372 -13.93 4.62 24.40
C LEU A 372 -13.23 4.82 23.06
N ILE A 373 -12.27 3.95 22.73
CA ILE A 373 -11.53 3.97 21.46
C ILE A 373 -11.92 2.81 20.54
N ALA A 374 -13.04 2.13 20.83
CA ALA A 374 -13.51 1.02 20.02
C ALA A 374 -14.11 1.48 18.68
N ASP A 375 -13.91 0.68 17.64
CA ASP A 375 -14.42 0.93 16.29
C ASP A 375 -15.86 0.37 16.15
N LEU A 376 -16.80 1.12 16.72
CA LEU A 376 -18.22 0.73 16.84
C LEU A 376 -19.13 1.36 15.78
N ASP A 377 -18.72 2.47 15.19
CA ASP A 377 -19.55 3.21 14.25
C ASP A 377 -19.35 2.70 12.81
N PRO A 378 -20.35 2.03 12.21
CA PRO A 378 -20.25 1.54 10.84
C PRO A 378 -20.15 2.68 9.80
N LEU A 379 -20.48 3.92 10.16
CA LEU A 379 -20.37 5.08 9.29
C LEU A 379 -18.98 5.75 9.35
N GLY A 380 -18.11 5.31 10.27
CA GLY A 380 -16.70 5.73 10.31
C GLY A 380 -16.42 7.02 11.07
N SER A 381 -17.02 7.21 12.26
CA SER A 381 -16.65 8.30 13.17
C SER A 381 -15.16 8.30 13.53
N LYS A 382 -14.64 9.51 13.76
CA LYS A 382 -13.27 9.70 14.21
C LYS A 382 -13.16 9.26 15.67
N THR A 383 -12.37 8.23 15.93
CA THR A 383 -12.01 7.82 17.29
C THR A 383 -11.33 8.98 18.02
N GLN A 384 -11.83 9.31 19.21
CA GLN A 384 -11.19 10.34 20.04
C GLN A 384 -9.88 9.79 20.61
N TYR A 385 -8.85 10.64 20.69
CA TYR A 385 -7.60 10.25 21.31
C TYR A 385 -7.72 10.28 22.84
N HIS A 386 -7.31 9.19 23.50
CA HIS A 386 -7.27 9.08 24.96
C HIS A 386 -5.83 8.83 25.42
N ALA A 387 -5.22 9.84 26.04
CA ALA A 387 -3.82 9.78 26.47
C ALA A 387 -3.54 8.61 27.45
N GLU A 388 -4.51 8.26 28.29
CA GLU A 388 -4.37 7.17 29.27
C GLU A 388 -4.31 5.76 28.64
N LEU A 389 -4.70 5.62 27.38
CA LEU A 389 -4.59 4.36 26.63
C LEU A 389 -3.37 4.34 25.71
N ASP A 390 -2.65 5.47 25.61
CA ASP A 390 -1.42 5.58 24.82
C ASP A 390 -0.23 5.07 25.65
N PRO A 391 0.52 4.04 25.18
CA PRO A 391 1.73 3.58 25.85
C PRO A 391 2.76 4.69 26.09
N ALA A 392 2.83 5.69 25.21
CA ALA A 392 3.76 6.80 25.32
C ALA A 392 3.54 7.64 26.60
N SER A 393 2.31 7.72 27.10
CA SER A 393 1.98 8.41 28.37
C SER A 393 2.58 7.72 29.60
N TYR A 394 3.08 6.50 29.44
CA TYR A 394 3.70 5.70 30.49
C TYR A 394 5.21 5.52 30.30
N ASN A 395 5.83 6.31 29.40
CA ASN A 395 7.24 6.17 29.00
C ASN A 395 7.55 4.77 28.44
N LEU A 396 6.55 4.10 27.84
CA LEU A 396 6.78 2.90 27.05
C LEU A 396 7.02 3.32 25.60
N THR A 397 8.22 3.00 25.13
CA THR A 397 8.73 3.47 23.83
C THR A 397 8.67 2.36 22.78
N ILE A 398 9.03 2.68 21.55
CA ILE A 398 9.19 1.68 20.47
C ILE A 398 10.23 0.59 20.79
N TRP A 399 11.15 0.86 21.71
CA TRP A 399 12.19 -0.09 22.13
C TRP A 399 11.63 -1.15 23.09
N ASP A 400 10.55 -0.84 23.79
CA ASP A 400 9.93 -1.76 24.75
C ASP A 400 9.00 -2.78 24.09
N LEU A 401 8.60 -2.56 22.83
CA LEU A 401 7.62 -3.39 22.11
C LEU A 401 7.98 -4.87 22.11
N ASP A 402 9.26 -5.20 21.94
CA ASP A 402 9.72 -6.59 21.85
C ASP A 402 10.34 -7.12 23.16
N ARG A 403 10.29 -6.31 24.24
CA ARG A 403 10.69 -6.73 25.59
C ARG A 403 9.58 -7.53 26.26
N GLN A 404 9.96 -8.50 27.10
CA GLN A 404 9.02 -9.34 27.83
C GLN A 404 8.59 -8.70 29.15
N PHE A 405 7.30 -8.80 29.43
CA PHE A 405 6.69 -8.36 30.68
C PHE A 405 5.83 -9.47 31.27
N ILE A 406 5.72 -9.48 32.59
CA ILE A 406 4.79 -10.33 33.33
C ILE A 406 3.38 -9.77 33.13
N THR A 407 2.44 -10.65 32.82
CA THR A 407 1.06 -10.26 32.47
C THR A 407 0.04 -10.66 33.53
N GLY A 408 0.44 -11.45 34.54
CA GLY A 408 -0.43 -11.88 35.63
C GLY A 408 -1.59 -12.78 35.18
N GLY A 409 -1.40 -13.56 34.10
CA GLY A 409 -2.43 -14.43 33.53
C GLY A 409 -3.30 -13.80 32.44
N PHE A 410 -3.07 -12.52 32.09
CA PHE A 410 -3.79 -11.85 31.01
C PHE A 410 -3.64 -12.62 29.69
N GLY A 411 -4.78 -12.89 29.04
CA GLY A 411 -4.84 -13.68 27.80
C GLY A 411 -4.34 -15.13 27.93
N ASN A 412 -4.37 -15.73 29.13
CA ASN A 412 -3.76 -17.05 29.44
C ASN A 412 -2.24 -17.10 29.27
N LEU A 413 -1.57 -15.95 29.33
CA LEU A 413 -0.11 -15.86 29.28
C LEU A 413 0.40 -15.44 30.66
N ASN A 414 1.52 -16.00 31.10
CA ASN A 414 2.22 -15.55 32.31
C ASN A 414 3.19 -14.40 31.99
N THR A 415 3.81 -14.47 30.80
CA THR A 415 4.67 -13.44 30.24
C THR A 415 4.34 -13.24 28.76
N ALA A 416 4.52 -12.02 28.27
CA ALA A 416 4.33 -11.69 26.85
C ALA A 416 5.17 -10.46 26.48
N THR A 417 5.48 -10.29 25.20
CA THR A 417 6.07 -9.04 24.74
C THR A 417 5.06 -7.90 24.81
N LEU A 418 5.51 -6.66 25.03
CA LEU A 418 4.61 -5.51 25.06
C LEU A 418 3.77 -5.42 23.77
N ARG A 419 4.35 -5.71 22.61
CA ARG A 419 3.66 -5.81 21.32
C ARG A 419 2.50 -6.80 21.36
N ASN A 420 2.72 -7.99 21.92
CA ASN A 420 1.67 -9.00 22.02
C ASN A 420 0.58 -8.56 23.01
N ILE A 421 0.96 -7.94 24.13
CA ILE A 421 0.03 -7.38 25.10
C ILE A 421 -0.88 -6.33 24.44
N LEU A 422 -0.30 -5.33 23.78
CA LEU A 422 -1.06 -4.28 23.09
C LEU A 422 -1.98 -4.86 22.02
N ASN A 423 -1.53 -5.84 21.23
CA ASN A 423 -2.36 -6.51 20.22
C ASN A 423 -3.56 -7.25 20.85
N ILE A 424 -3.37 -7.93 21.99
CA ILE A 424 -4.48 -8.58 22.71
C ILE A 424 -5.45 -7.52 23.25
N LEU A 425 -4.93 -6.45 23.86
CA LEU A 425 -5.75 -5.37 24.40
C LEU A 425 -6.59 -4.69 23.31
N GLU A 426 -5.96 -4.27 22.22
CA GLU A 426 -6.64 -3.64 21.08
C GLU A 426 -7.71 -4.55 20.48
N LYS A 427 -7.40 -5.83 20.21
CA LYS A 427 -8.37 -6.76 19.62
C LYS A 427 -9.53 -7.08 20.57
N THR A 428 -9.26 -7.16 21.87
CA THR A 428 -10.29 -7.53 22.86
C THR A 428 -11.22 -6.36 23.16
N TYR A 429 -10.69 -5.15 23.31
CA TYR A 429 -11.43 -4.02 23.90
C TYR A 429 -11.67 -2.84 22.96
N CYS A 430 -10.97 -2.77 21.82
CA CYS A 430 -10.93 -1.58 20.97
C CYS A 430 -11.23 -1.88 19.48
N ASP A 431 -11.51 -3.12 19.11
CA ASP A 431 -11.88 -3.47 17.73
C ASP A 431 -13.40 -3.29 17.55
N LYS A 432 -14.10 -4.29 17.02
CA LYS A 432 -15.55 -4.22 16.74
C LYS A 432 -16.46 -4.46 17.95
N ILE A 433 -15.89 -4.59 19.15
CA ILE A 433 -16.63 -4.82 20.40
C ILE A 433 -16.06 -3.89 21.49
N GLY A 434 -16.90 -2.99 21.99
CA GLY A 434 -16.62 -2.17 23.16
C GLY A 434 -17.17 -2.86 24.40
N VAL A 435 -16.31 -3.15 25.37
CA VAL A 435 -16.71 -3.93 26.55
C VAL A 435 -16.74 -3.02 27.78
N GLU A 436 -17.92 -2.92 28.41
CA GLU A 436 -18.12 -2.21 29.66
C GLU A 436 -18.55 -3.19 30.76
N TYR A 437 -17.61 -3.57 31.63
CA TYR A 437 -17.88 -4.56 32.69
C TYR A 437 -17.17 -4.27 34.01
N MET A 438 -16.15 -3.41 34.01
CA MET A 438 -15.36 -3.15 35.21
C MET A 438 -16.13 -2.44 36.33
N HIS A 439 -17.31 -1.88 36.02
CA HIS A 439 -18.25 -1.30 36.99
C HIS A 439 -19.00 -2.34 37.83
N ILE A 440 -19.04 -3.61 37.40
CA ILE A 440 -19.64 -4.72 38.16
C ILE A 440 -18.99 -4.80 39.55
N GLN A 441 -19.72 -5.14 40.60
CA GLN A 441 -19.12 -5.24 41.94
C GLN A 441 -18.54 -6.62 42.22
N ASN A 442 -19.16 -7.67 41.69
CA ASN A 442 -18.75 -9.07 41.90
C ASN A 442 -17.44 -9.40 41.17
N PRO A 443 -16.35 -9.74 41.88
CA PRO A 443 -15.08 -10.10 41.25
C PRO A 443 -15.16 -11.38 40.41
N ALA A 444 -15.98 -12.36 40.79
CA ALA A 444 -16.11 -13.61 40.07
C ALA A 444 -16.68 -13.40 38.66
N GLU A 445 -17.65 -12.50 38.51
CA GLU A 445 -18.23 -12.11 37.22
C GLU A 445 -17.20 -11.40 36.33
N LYS A 446 -16.42 -10.47 36.89
CA LYS A 446 -15.32 -9.82 36.14
C LYS A 446 -14.31 -10.83 35.63
N THR A 447 -13.85 -11.73 36.49
CA THR A 447 -12.88 -12.76 36.13
C THR A 447 -13.45 -13.74 35.11
N TRP A 448 -14.74 -14.07 35.21
CA TRP A 448 -15.41 -14.93 34.24
C TRP A 448 -15.44 -14.28 32.84
N LEU A 449 -15.81 -13.00 32.76
CA LEU A 449 -15.78 -12.24 31.51
C LEU A 449 -14.35 -12.16 30.94
N GLN A 450 -13.35 -11.81 31.75
CA GLN A 450 -11.95 -11.76 31.33
C GLN A 450 -11.48 -13.09 30.73
N LYS A 451 -11.77 -14.21 31.40
CA LYS A 451 -11.42 -15.56 30.93
C LYS A 451 -12.15 -15.97 29.66
N LYS A 452 -13.34 -15.42 29.39
CA LYS A 452 -14.09 -15.66 28.16
C LYS A 452 -13.60 -14.79 26.99
N MET A 453 -13.26 -13.53 27.25
CA MET A 453 -12.95 -12.54 26.22
C MET A 453 -11.47 -12.53 25.80
N GLU A 454 -10.54 -12.43 26.76
CA GLU A 454 -9.13 -12.14 26.49
C GLU A 454 -8.40 -13.27 25.74
N PRO A 455 -8.61 -14.57 26.04
CA PRO A 455 -7.90 -15.64 25.33
C PRO A 455 -8.26 -15.74 23.84
N VAL A 456 -9.51 -15.44 23.49
CA VAL A 456 -10.00 -15.44 22.10
C VAL A 456 -10.01 -14.04 21.48
N ARG A 457 -9.59 -13.02 22.24
CA ARG A 457 -9.54 -11.62 21.82
C ARG A 457 -10.86 -11.11 21.27
N ASN A 458 -11.98 -11.57 21.85
CA ASN A 458 -13.33 -11.31 21.34
C ASN A 458 -13.54 -11.61 19.84
N THR A 459 -12.69 -12.46 19.26
CA THR A 459 -12.73 -12.84 17.84
C THR A 459 -12.80 -14.37 17.72
N PRO A 460 -13.95 -14.98 18.06
CA PRO A 460 -14.09 -16.43 17.99
C PRO A 460 -13.94 -16.91 16.53
N GLU A 461 -13.25 -18.04 16.36
CA GLU A 461 -13.14 -18.67 15.05
C GLU A 461 -14.41 -19.45 14.72
N PHE A 462 -15.17 -18.97 13.73
CA PHE A 462 -16.30 -19.70 13.18
C PHE A 462 -15.87 -20.56 11.99
N ASP A 463 -16.41 -21.78 11.94
CA ASP A 463 -16.29 -22.68 10.78
C ASP A 463 -17.01 -22.10 9.55
N ASN A 464 -16.69 -22.63 8.37
CA ASN A 464 -17.23 -22.12 7.11
C ASN A 464 -18.76 -22.23 7.03
N GLN A 465 -19.35 -23.30 7.60
CA GLN A 465 -20.79 -23.50 7.55
C GLN A 465 -21.50 -22.44 8.40
N THR A 466 -20.99 -22.16 9.60
CA THR A 466 -21.52 -21.09 10.47
C THR A 466 -21.47 -19.72 9.78
N ARG A 467 -20.36 -19.39 9.10
CA ARG A 467 -20.24 -18.14 8.32
C ARG A 467 -21.28 -18.04 7.20
N ILE A 468 -21.49 -19.12 6.45
CA ILE A 468 -22.51 -19.19 5.40
C ILE A 468 -23.91 -19.00 5.98
N ASN A 469 -24.18 -19.56 7.16
CA ASN A 469 -25.48 -19.45 7.80
C ASN A 469 -25.78 -18.01 8.27
N ILE A 470 -24.79 -17.35 8.89
CA ILE A 470 -24.90 -15.93 9.27
C ILE A 470 -25.19 -15.09 8.02
N LEU A 471 -24.47 -15.32 6.92
CA LEU A 471 -24.70 -14.62 5.66
C LEU A 471 -26.11 -14.87 5.10
N LYS A 472 -26.61 -16.12 5.13
CA LYS A 472 -27.98 -16.44 4.69
C LYS A 472 -29.03 -15.70 5.51
N LYS A 473 -28.84 -15.57 6.81
CA LYS A 473 -29.76 -14.83 7.70
C LYS A 473 -29.76 -13.33 7.40
N LEU A 474 -28.58 -12.76 7.13
CA LEU A 474 -28.47 -11.36 6.66
C LEU A 474 -29.20 -11.16 5.32
N ILE A 475 -28.97 -12.04 4.34
CA ILE A 475 -29.65 -11.98 3.04
C ILE A 475 -31.17 -12.08 3.20
N ALA A 476 -31.67 -12.96 4.08
CA ALA A 476 -33.09 -13.09 4.35
C ALA A 476 -33.69 -11.80 4.97
N ALA A 477 -32.96 -11.19 5.91
CA ALA A 477 -33.37 -9.93 6.53
C ALA A 477 -33.46 -8.79 5.50
N GLU A 478 -32.43 -8.64 4.67
CA GLU A 478 -32.33 -7.60 3.65
C GLU A 478 -33.35 -7.81 2.51
N ALA A 479 -33.49 -9.05 2.01
CA ALA A 479 -34.43 -9.38 0.94
C ALA A 479 -35.88 -9.11 1.34
N PHE A 480 -36.24 -9.41 2.60
CA PHE A 480 -37.57 -9.11 3.14
C PHE A 480 -37.86 -7.61 3.15
N GLU A 481 -36.89 -6.79 3.58
CA GLU A 481 -37.01 -5.33 3.55
C GLU A 481 -37.13 -4.79 2.12
N HIS A 482 -36.30 -5.26 1.18
CA HIS A 482 -36.42 -4.83 -0.22
C HIS A 482 -37.76 -5.23 -0.85
N PHE A 483 -38.29 -6.40 -0.51
CA PHE A 483 -39.59 -6.84 -0.98
C PHE A 483 -40.72 -5.93 -0.51
N ILE A 484 -40.79 -5.67 0.80
CA ILE A 484 -41.82 -4.77 1.36
C ILE A 484 -41.69 -3.37 0.77
N HIS A 485 -40.45 -2.86 0.63
CA HIS A 485 -40.21 -1.55 0.03
C HIS A 485 -40.78 -1.44 -1.38
N SER A 486 -40.52 -2.46 -2.20
CA SER A 486 -40.88 -2.46 -3.62
C SER A 486 -42.38 -2.71 -3.82
N LYS A 487 -43.00 -3.56 -2.98
CA LYS A 487 -44.39 -3.99 -3.18
C LYS A 487 -45.42 -3.09 -2.50
N PHE A 488 -45.10 -2.53 -1.33
CA PHE A 488 -46.03 -1.74 -0.51
C PHE A 488 -45.56 -0.29 -0.38
N ILE A 489 -45.51 0.40 -1.52
CA ILE A 489 -45.05 1.80 -1.59
C ILE A 489 -46.00 2.69 -0.77
N GLY A 490 -45.42 3.56 0.07
CA GLY A 490 -46.18 4.50 0.90
C GLY A 490 -46.67 3.97 2.25
N HIS A 491 -46.54 2.67 2.52
CA HIS A 491 -46.85 2.10 3.83
C HIS A 491 -45.71 2.35 4.83
N LYS A 492 -46.04 2.81 6.04
CA LYS A 492 -45.09 2.86 7.17
C LYS A 492 -44.73 1.44 7.58
N ARG A 493 -43.43 1.11 7.55
CA ARG A 493 -42.91 -0.26 7.78
C ARG A 493 -41.87 -0.42 8.89
N PHE A 494 -41.41 0.70 9.48
CA PHE A 494 -40.38 0.72 10.53
C PHE A 494 -39.18 -0.17 10.20
N SER A 495 -38.55 0.09 9.04
CA SER A 495 -37.55 -0.78 8.43
C SER A 495 -36.36 -1.11 9.35
N LEU A 496 -35.83 -2.32 9.19
CA LEU A 496 -34.58 -2.78 9.81
C LEU A 496 -33.33 -2.41 9.00
N GLU A 497 -33.46 -1.69 7.89
CA GLU A 497 -32.34 -1.30 7.02
C GLU A 497 -31.23 -0.58 7.80
N GLY A 498 -29.98 -1.04 7.64
CA GLY A 498 -28.81 -0.63 8.41
C GLY A 498 -28.64 -1.30 9.78
N SER A 499 -29.57 -2.17 10.18
CA SER A 499 -29.54 -2.93 11.45
C SER A 499 -29.93 -4.40 11.27
N GLU A 500 -29.74 -4.94 10.07
CA GLU A 500 -30.08 -6.30 9.64
C GLU A 500 -29.36 -7.36 10.48
N THR A 501 -28.20 -7.01 11.05
CA THR A 501 -27.42 -7.84 11.98
C THR A 501 -28.21 -8.28 13.21
N LEU A 502 -29.33 -7.63 13.53
CA LEU A 502 -30.26 -8.08 14.56
C LEU A 502 -30.78 -9.51 14.31
N ILE A 503 -31.06 -9.88 13.06
CA ILE A 503 -31.61 -11.21 12.73
C ILE A 503 -30.62 -12.35 13.01
N PRO A 504 -29.38 -12.35 12.49
CA PRO A 504 -28.40 -13.37 12.86
C PRO A 504 -28.04 -13.34 14.36
N LEU A 505 -28.09 -12.17 15.02
CA LEU A 505 -27.89 -12.08 16.47
C LEU A 505 -28.96 -12.85 17.24
N LEU A 506 -30.24 -12.62 16.93
CA LEU A 506 -31.35 -13.33 17.57
C LEU A 506 -31.31 -14.83 17.26
N ASP A 507 -30.99 -15.21 16.02
CA ASP A 507 -30.78 -16.62 15.64
C ASP A 507 -29.71 -17.30 16.53
N PHE A 508 -28.59 -16.60 16.76
CA PHE A 508 -27.52 -17.11 17.61
C PHE A 508 -27.98 -17.29 19.07
N ILE A 509 -28.64 -16.27 19.64
CA ILE A 509 -29.17 -16.33 21.02
C ILE A 509 -30.16 -17.49 21.18
N LEU A 510 -31.08 -17.66 20.23
CA LEU A 510 -32.07 -18.75 20.26
C LEU A 510 -31.43 -20.13 20.10
N THR A 511 -30.39 -20.23 19.27
CA THR A 511 -29.62 -21.47 19.12
C THR A 511 -28.93 -21.85 20.42
N GLU A 512 -28.23 -20.91 21.05
CA GLU A 512 -27.58 -21.16 22.35
C GLU A 512 -28.62 -21.46 23.45
N ALA A 513 -29.73 -20.73 23.51
CA ALA A 513 -30.81 -21.00 24.46
C ALA A 513 -31.38 -22.42 24.33
N ALA A 514 -31.67 -22.85 23.10
CA ALA A 514 -32.14 -24.21 22.82
C ALA A 514 -31.08 -25.25 23.20
N ASP A 515 -29.80 -24.94 23.00
CA ASP A 515 -28.70 -25.83 23.38
C ASP A 515 -28.58 -26.02 24.89
N HIS A 516 -28.87 -24.97 25.65
CA HIS A 516 -29.00 -25.00 27.10
C HIS A 516 -30.35 -25.56 27.61
N ASN A 517 -31.16 -26.18 26.73
CA ASN A 517 -32.47 -26.78 27.03
C ASN A 517 -33.52 -25.79 27.56
N ILE A 518 -33.38 -24.49 27.25
CA ILE A 518 -34.41 -23.50 27.50
C ILE A 518 -35.63 -23.83 26.62
N LYS A 519 -36.83 -23.77 27.20
CA LYS A 519 -38.08 -24.18 26.53
C LYS A 519 -38.75 -23.07 25.75
N GLU A 520 -38.67 -21.85 26.28
CA GLU A 520 -39.35 -20.68 25.72
C GLU A 520 -38.49 -19.43 25.88
N VAL A 521 -38.51 -18.58 24.86
CA VAL A 521 -37.97 -17.23 24.89
C VAL A 521 -39.10 -16.25 24.60
N VAL A 522 -39.38 -15.39 25.57
CA VAL A 522 -40.37 -14.31 25.46
C VAL A 522 -39.61 -13.00 25.25
N MET A 523 -39.92 -12.28 24.17
CA MET A 523 -39.23 -11.03 23.81
C MET A 523 -40.17 -9.83 23.81
N GLY A 524 -39.71 -8.72 24.38
CA GLY A 524 -40.26 -7.38 24.17
C GLY A 524 -39.41 -6.64 23.13
N MET A 525 -40.05 -5.97 22.18
CA MET A 525 -39.34 -5.14 21.21
C MET A 525 -40.19 -3.95 20.74
N ALA A 526 -39.52 -2.85 20.42
CA ALA A 526 -40.13 -1.69 19.76
C ALA A 526 -40.51 -1.98 18.30
N HIS A 527 -41.06 -0.97 17.62
CA HIS A 527 -41.58 -1.07 16.25
C HIS A 527 -40.50 -1.41 15.18
N ARG A 528 -39.25 -0.99 15.39
CA ARG A 528 -38.18 -1.10 14.38
C ARG A 528 -37.84 -2.57 14.08
N GLY A 529 -37.96 -2.96 12.82
CA GLY A 529 -37.67 -4.31 12.33
C GLY A 529 -38.63 -5.39 12.80
N ARG A 530 -39.76 -5.04 13.44
CA ARG A 530 -40.68 -6.02 14.03
C ARG A 530 -41.23 -7.01 13.01
N LEU A 531 -41.63 -6.55 11.82
CA LEU A 531 -42.10 -7.46 10.75
C LEU A 531 -41.02 -8.44 10.31
N ASN A 532 -39.77 -7.98 10.28
CA ASN A 532 -38.62 -8.79 9.92
C ASN A 532 -38.41 -9.90 10.96
N VAL A 533 -38.50 -9.57 12.25
CA VAL A 533 -38.46 -10.55 13.35
C VAL A 533 -39.64 -11.52 13.29
N LEU A 534 -40.86 -11.04 13.03
CA LEU A 534 -42.04 -11.90 12.90
C LEU A 534 -41.87 -12.95 11.81
N ALA A 535 -41.35 -12.55 10.64
CA ALA A 535 -41.11 -13.44 9.52
C ALA A 535 -39.92 -14.38 9.75
N ASN A 536 -38.75 -13.82 10.09
CA ASN A 536 -37.47 -14.54 10.06
C ASN A 536 -37.11 -15.24 11.37
N ILE A 537 -37.71 -14.85 12.49
CA ILE A 537 -37.43 -15.40 13.84
C ILE A 537 -38.66 -16.11 14.43
N ILE A 538 -39.82 -15.45 14.51
CA ILE A 538 -41.03 -16.08 15.08
C ILE A 538 -41.59 -17.14 14.12
N GLY A 539 -41.44 -16.94 12.81
CA GLY A 539 -41.94 -17.87 11.79
C GLY A 539 -43.41 -17.63 11.42
N LYS A 540 -43.90 -16.40 11.61
CA LYS A 540 -45.22 -15.98 11.08
C LYS A 540 -45.17 -16.07 9.54
N SER A 541 -46.19 -16.68 8.94
CA SER A 541 -46.21 -16.87 7.48
C SER A 541 -46.22 -15.54 6.75
N TYR A 542 -45.55 -15.50 5.60
CA TYR A 542 -45.57 -14.33 4.72
C TYR A 542 -47.00 -13.95 4.31
N ASP A 543 -47.85 -14.94 4.02
CA ASP A 543 -49.24 -14.72 3.68
C ASP A 543 -49.99 -13.98 4.80
N SER A 544 -49.81 -14.41 6.05
CA SER A 544 -50.45 -13.74 7.19
C SER A 544 -49.96 -12.30 7.35
N ILE A 545 -48.67 -12.05 7.15
CA ILE A 545 -48.10 -10.70 7.21
C ILE A 545 -48.64 -9.84 6.06
N PHE A 546 -48.70 -10.36 4.84
CA PHE A 546 -49.08 -9.58 3.66
C PHE A 546 -50.61 -9.37 3.53
N VAL A 547 -51.43 -10.33 3.98
CA VAL A 547 -52.88 -10.15 4.12
C VAL A 547 -53.18 -8.96 5.01
N GLU A 548 -52.42 -8.81 6.09
CA GLU A 548 -52.55 -7.64 6.93
C GLU A 548 -52.30 -6.39 6.08
N PHE A 549 -51.21 -6.27 5.31
CA PHE A 549 -50.95 -5.09 4.44
C PHE A 549 -52.06 -4.72 3.46
N GLU A 550 -52.84 -5.69 2.98
CA GLU A 550 -53.96 -5.48 2.05
C GLU A 550 -55.27 -5.07 2.75
N ASP A 551 -55.26 -4.92 4.09
CA ASP A 551 -56.41 -4.57 4.95
C ASP A 551 -57.62 -5.52 4.79
N ILE A 552 -57.35 -6.76 4.33
CA ILE A 552 -58.35 -7.82 4.25
C ILE A 552 -58.53 -8.40 5.67
N ARG A 553 -59.53 -7.90 6.40
CA ARG A 553 -59.90 -8.44 7.72
C ARG A 553 -60.63 -9.77 7.57
N ASP A 554 -60.20 -10.78 8.34
CA ASP A 554 -60.94 -12.04 8.45
C ASP A 554 -62.33 -11.77 9.05
N PRO A 555 -63.43 -12.08 8.33
CA PRO A 555 -64.80 -11.93 8.83
C PRO A 555 -65.08 -12.73 10.12
N ASN A 556 -64.24 -13.72 10.44
CA ASN A 556 -64.36 -14.57 11.63
C ASN A 556 -63.50 -14.12 12.81
N SER A 557 -62.76 -13.00 12.73
CA SER A 557 -62.02 -12.48 13.89
C SER A 557 -62.98 -11.78 14.85
N PHE A 558 -63.11 -12.32 16.06
CA PHE A 558 -64.12 -11.93 17.06
C PHE A 558 -63.64 -10.84 18.05
N GLU A 559 -62.50 -10.17 17.84
CA GLU A 559 -61.84 -9.37 18.88
C GLU A 559 -61.66 -7.88 18.54
N GLY A 560 -62.52 -7.03 19.14
CA GLY A 560 -62.23 -5.63 19.49
C GLY A 560 -61.99 -4.60 18.36
N SER A 561 -61.53 -3.41 18.73
CA SER A 561 -61.16 -2.32 17.80
C SER A 561 -59.91 -2.60 16.97
N GLY A 562 -59.19 -3.68 17.29
CA GLY A 562 -57.88 -4.02 16.72
C GLY A 562 -56.77 -3.04 17.13
N ASP A 563 -55.52 -3.42 16.84
CA ASP A 563 -54.36 -2.53 16.90
C ASP A 563 -53.56 -2.67 15.60
N VAL A 564 -52.63 -1.75 15.34
CA VAL A 564 -51.80 -1.79 14.14
C VAL A 564 -50.87 -3.02 14.15
N LYS A 565 -50.55 -3.51 12.95
CA LYS A 565 -49.80 -4.74 12.64
C LYS A 565 -48.46 -4.86 13.40
N TYR A 566 -47.90 -3.72 13.80
CA TYR A 566 -46.63 -3.60 14.53
C TYR A 566 -46.77 -3.68 16.06
N HIS A 567 -47.98 -3.85 16.60
CA HIS A 567 -48.25 -3.93 18.04
C HIS A 567 -48.76 -5.31 18.48
N LEU A 568 -49.17 -6.14 17.52
CA LEU A 568 -49.72 -7.46 17.81
C LEU A 568 -48.62 -8.41 18.29
N GLY A 569 -48.93 -9.18 19.32
CA GLY A 569 -48.09 -10.29 19.77
C GLY A 569 -48.15 -11.46 18.79
N ALA A 570 -47.12 -12.30 18.81
CA ALA A 570 -47.10 -13.53 18.02
C ALA A 570 -46.28 -14.60 18.72
N THR A 571 -46.68 -15.85 18.55
CA THR A 571 -45.98 -17.02 19.08
C THR A 571 -45.70 -17.99 17.95
N GLY A 572 -44.50 -18.57 17.95
CA GLY A 572 -44.09 -19.57 16.98
C GLY A 572 -43.08 -20.55 17.56
N ASN A 573 -42.74 -21.55 16.75
CA ASN A 573 -41.73 -22.56 17.09
C ASN A 573 -40.51 -22.34 16.20
N TYR A 574 -39.41 -21.90 16.80
CA TYR A 574 -38.15 -21.69 16.10
C TYR A 574 -37.36 -22.98 16.02
N LYS A 575 -37.01 -23.40 14.80
CA LYS A 575 -36.10 -24.52 14.57
C LYS A 575 -34.68 -23.98 14.36
N THR A 576 -33.82 -24.25 15.33
CA THR A 576 -32.42 -23.86 15.30
C THR A 576 -31.66 -24.60 14.19
N ILE A 577 -30.52 -24.05 13.78
CA ILE A 577 -29.67 -24.67 12.76
C ILE A 577 -29.14 -26.05 13.16
N ARG A 578 -29.02 -26.30 14.47
CA ARG A 578 -28.59 -27.57 15.06
C ARG A 578 -29.75 -28.58 15.21
N GLY A 579 -30.95 -28.22 14.75
CA GLY A 579 -32.12 -29.10 14.69
C GLY A 579 -32.98 -29.14 15.96
N LYS A 580 -32.63 -28.38 17.00
CA LYS A 580 -33.46 -28.24 18.21
C LYS A 580 -34.58 -27.23 17.98
N ASN A 581 -35.71 -27.46 18.63
CA ASN A 581 -36.85 -26.55 18.61
C ASN A 581 -36.92 -25.78 19.92
N ILE A 582 -37.27 -24.49 19.83
CA ILE A 582 -37.55 -23.62 20.97
C ILE A 582 -38.80 -22.80 20.68
N SER A 583 -39.68 -22.63 21.68
CA SER A 583 -40.84 -21.75 21.52
C SER A 583 -40.38 -20.30 21.65
N VAL A 584 -40.84 -19.43 20.75
CA VAL A 584 -40.48 -18.01 20.77
C VAL A 584 -41.76 -17.18 20.64
N SER A 585 -41.92 -16.23 21.55
CA SER A 585 -43.08 -15.34 21.56
C SER A 585 -42.63 -13.88 21.65
N VAL A 586 -43.30 -12.99 20.91
CA VAL A 586 -43.14 -11.55 21.03
C VAL A 586 -44.38 -10.95 21.69
N ALA A 587 -44.18 -10.18 22.75
CA ALA A 587 -45.27 -9.55 23.48
C ALA A 587 -45.96 -8.46 22.65
N ALA A 588 -47.26 -8.27 22.85
CA ALA A 588 -47.97 -7.11 22.32
C ALA A 588 -47.50 -5.83 23.04
N ASN A 589 -47.42 -4.71 22.34
CA ASN A 589 -46.94 -3.44 22.90
C ASN A 589 -47.67 -2.24 22.28
N PRO A 590 -47.96 -1.17 23.04
CA PRO A 590 -48.49 0.08 22.49
C PRO A 590 -47.38 0.87 21.76
N SER A 591 -47.74 2.04 21.22
CA SER A 591 -46.76 2.98 20.65
C SER A 591 -45.88 3.69 21.68
N HIS A 592 -46.20 3.59 22.99
CA HIS A 592 -45.36 4.13 24.06
C HIS A 592 -44.10 3.27 24.17
N LEU A 593 -42.93 3.91 24.02
CA LEU A 593 -41.64 3.22 24.06
C LEU A 593 -41.12 3.11 25.50
N GLU A 594 -40.70 1.90 25.86
CA GLU A 594 -40.26 1.50 27.21
C GLU A 594 -41.25 1.91 28.32
#